data_AF-A0A1X2B3R8-F1
#
_entry.id   AF-A0A1X2B3R8-F1
#
_cell.length_a   1.000
_cell.length_b   1.000
_cell.length_c   1.000
_cell.angle_alpha   90.00
_cell.angle_beta   90.00
_cell.angle_gamma   90.00
#
_symmetry.space_group_name_H-M   'P 1'
#
loop_
_entity.id
_entity.type
_entity.pdbx_description
1 polymer ?
#
loop_
_entity_poly.entity_id
_entity_poly.type
_entity_poly.pdbx_seq_one_letter_code
_entity_poly.pdbx_strand_id
1 'polypeptide(L)'
;MSLAVFEDGARAHFSNPPTTWYIVPAEDVGFHLVDNHGAVVDRCATKAQAERLRHSCPAATRWHSRTDWYLGYDPQNRGLTATQQLIIADIVERIAAAAAVFNDHSAAIRPAQFRDQGADDDRIWATAALPDGRYQVRGDYLHTYDPDDLEFLDDRSANDLTALLYDLLGVDAVPSSG
;
A
#
# COMPACT_ATOMS: atom_id res chain seq x y z
N MET A 1 -24.57 10.15 -12.59
CA MET A 1 -23.67 9.76 -11.49
C MET A 1 -23.74 10.83 -10.44
N SER A 2 -23.94 10.48 -9.17
CA SER A 2 -23.90 11.45 -8.06
C SER A 2 -22.45 11.86 -7.78
N LEU A 3 -22.27 12.97 -7.04
CA LEU A 3 -20.93 13.38 -6.59
C LEU A 3 -20.30 12.34 -5.66
N ALA A 4 -21.07 11.71 -4.77
CA ALA A 4 -20.58 10.64 -3.91
C ALA A 4 -20.02 9.45 -4.72
N VAL A 5 -20.76 8.97 -5.72
CA VAL A 5 -20.30 7.86 -6.57
C VAL A 5 -19.06 8.25 -7.39
N PHE A 6 -18.94 9.52 -7.78
CA PHE A 6 -17.72 10.01 -8.44
C PHE A 6 -16.53 10.01 -7.49
N GLU A 7 -16.71 10.53 -6.28
CA GLU A 7 -15.67 10.59 -5.25
C GLU A 7 -15.21 9.18 -4.86
N ASP A 8 -16.14 8.27 -4.56
CA ASP A 8 -15.83 6.87 -4.23
C ASP A 8 -15.04 6.21 -5.36
N GLY A 9 -15.46 6.41 -6.61
CA GLY A 9 -14.77 5.89 -7.78
C GLY A 9 -13.38 6.50 -8.00
N ALA A 10 -13.17 7.77 -7.64
CA ALA A 10 -11.86 8.42 -7.70
C ALA A 10 -10.94 7.93 -6.59
N ARG A 11 -11.43 7.83 -5.34
CA ARG A 11 -10.69 7.28 -4.21
C ARG A 11 -10.22 5.85 -4.51
N ALA A 12 -11.13 4.98 -4.96
CA ALA A 12 -10.78 3.62 -5.35
C ALA A 12 -9.75 3.56 -6.48
N HIS A 13 -9.84 4.47 -7.47
CA HIS A 13 -8.85 4.56 -8.56
C HIS A 13 -7.46 4.90 -8.04
N PHE A 14 -7.35 5.92 -7.19
CA PHE A 14 -6.07 6.39 -6.66
C PHE A 14 -5.49 5.51 -5.55
N SER A 15 -6.29 4.68 -4.87
CA SER A 15 -5.82 3.67 -3.92
C SER A 15 -5.20 2.44 -4.57
N ASN A 16 -5.32 2.28 -5.89
CA ASN A 16 -4.87 1.09 -6.62
C ASN A 16 -3.96 1.41 -7.83
N PRO A 17 -2.88 2.20 -7.66
CA PRO A 17 -1.95 2.48 -8.75
C PRO A 17 -1.14 1.23 -9.13
N PRO A 18 -0.65 1.11 -10.38
CA PRO A 18 0.17 -0.04 -10.80
C PRO A 18 1.40 -0.34 -9.93
N THR A 19 1.88 0.65 -9.19
CA THR A 19 2.98 0.50 -8.24
C THR A 19 2.59 -0.33 -7.01
N THR A 20 1.32 -0.43 -6.64
CA THR A 20 0.86 -1.25 -5.50
C THR A 20 0.49 -2.68 -5.87
N TRP A 21 0.39 -2.99 -7.17
CA TRP A 21 0.09 -4.34 -7.65
C TRP A 21 1.22 -5.31 -7.31
N TYR A 22 0.91 -6.58 -7.10
CA TYR A 22 1.88 -7.58 -6.68
C TYR A 22 1.71 -8.88 -7.47
N ILE A 23 2.68 -9.78 -7.34
CA ILE A 23 2.75 -11.01 -8.13
C ILE A 23 2.63 -12.19 -7.19
N VAL A 24 1.66 -13.06 -7.44
CA VAL A 24 1.45 -14.30 -6.68
C VAL A 24 1.56 -15.52 -7.60
N PRO A 25 1.97 -16.69 -7.09
CA PRO A 25 1.83 -17.95 -7.81
C PRO A 25 0.35 -18.23 -8.13
N ALA A 26 0.07 -18.79 -9.30
CA ALA A 26 -1.26 -19.31 -9.61
C ALA A 26 -1.47 -20.68 -8.93
N GLU A 27 -2.72 -21.06 -8.63
CA GLU A 27 -3.05 -22.38 -8.07
C GLU A 27 -2.61 -23.54 -8.98
N ASP A 28 -2.67 -23.33 -10.30
CA ASP A 28 -2.25 -24.31 -11.30
C ASP A 28 -0.78 -24.08 -11.71
N VAL A 29 -0.58 -23.41 -12.86
CA VAL A 29 0.73 -23.14 -13.44
C VAL A 29 0.80 -21.66 -13.80
N GLY A 30 1.88 -21.01 -13.38
CA GLY A 30 2.19 -19.63 -13.72
C GLY A 30 2.04 -18.69 -12.55
N PHE A 31 1.82 -17.42 -12.87
CA PHE A 31 1.82 -16.30 -11.93
C PHE A 31 0.68 -15.35 -12.26
N HIS A 32 0.04 -14.80 -11.25
CA HIS A 32 -0.95 -13.75 -11.40
C HIS A 32 -0.33 -12.40 -11.01
N LEU A 33 -0.55 -11.40 -11.85
CA LEU A 33 -0.42 -10.00 -11.44
C LEU A 33 -1.75 -9.62 -10.80
N VAL A 34 -1.71 -9.15 -9.55
CA VAL A 34 -2.87 -8.92 -8.71
C VAL A 34 -2.85 -7.48 -8.24
N ASP A 35 -4.02 -6.85 -8.22
CA ASP A 35 -4.17 -5.48 -7.73
C ASP A 35 -4.20 -5.42 -6.21
N ASN A 36 -4.21 -4.22 -5.62
CA ASN A 36 -4.16 -4.09 -4.15
C ASN A 36 -5.39 -4.66 -3.43
N HIS A 37 -6.47 -4.96 -4.15
CA HIS A 37 -7.71 -5.54 -3.63
C HIS A 37 -7.80 -7.06 -3.84
N GLY A 38 -6.74 -7.70 -4.38
CA GLY A 38 -6.73 -9.13 -4.62
C GLY A 38 -7.32 -9.54 -5.98
N ALA A 39 -7.72 -8.59 -6.84
CA ALA A 39 -8.25 -8.92 -8.16
C ALA A 39 -7.13 -9.23 -9.15
N VAL A 40 -7.27 -10.31 -9.91
CA VAL A 40 -6.30 -10.70 -10.94
C VAL A 40 -6.35 -9.70 -12.10
N VAL A 41 -5.28 -8.94 -12.27
CA VAL A 41 -5.06 -7.99 -13.37
C VAL A 41 -4.65 -8.71 -14.64
N ASP A 42 -3.73 -9.66 -14.53
CA ASP A 42 -3.21 -10.43 -15.67
C ASP A 42 -2.69 -11.82 -15.24
N ARG A 43 -2.65 -12.77 -16.20
CA ARG A 43 -2.14 -14.12 -16.00
C ARG A 43 -0.89 -14.34 -16.85
N CYS A 44 0.20 -14.71 -16.19
CA CYS A 44 1.52 -14.81 -16.79
C CYS A 44 2.06 -16.23 -16.66
N ALA A 45 2.80 -16.70 -17.66
CA ALA A 45 3.44 -18.01 -17.59
C ALA A 45 4.63 -18.03 -16.63
N THR A 46 5.32 -16.89 -16.45
CA THR A 46 6.52 -16.78 -15.62
C THR A 46 6.49 -15.52 -14.74
N LYS A 47 7.21 -15.57 -13.60
CA LYS A 47 7.36 -14.41 -12.71
C LYS A 47 7.99 -13.21 -13.43
N ALA A 48 9.03 -13.44 -14.23
CA ALA A 48 9.68 -12.39 -15.02
C ALA A 48 8.75 -11.73 -16.06
N GLN A 49 7.77 -12.47 -16.59
CA GLN A 49 6.74 -11.88 -17.45
C GLN A 49 5.81 -10.98 -16.63
N ALA A 50 5.35 -11.44 -15.47
CA ALA A 50 4.51 -10.65 -14.57
C ALA A 50 5.21 -9.35 -14.10
N GLU A 51 6.50 -9.41 -13.79
CA GLU A 51 7.31 -8.24 -13.41
C GLU A 51 7.38 -7.20 -14.53
N ARG A 52 7.59 -7.62 -15.78
CA ARG A 52 7.58 -6.71 -16.94
C ARG A 52 6.21 -6.08 -17.15
N LEU A 53 5.15 -6.87 -17.02
CA LEU A 53 3.78 -6.43 -17.27
C LEU A 53 3.23 -5.51 -16.20
N ARG A 54 3.75 -5.56 -14.96
CA ARG A 54 3.31 -4.72 -13.83
C ARG A 54 3.16 -3.24 -14.18
N HIS A 55 4.02 -2.71 -15.06
CA HIS A 55 4.02 -1.28 -15.41
C HIS A 55 3.55 -0.96 -16.84
N SER A 56 3.36 -1.98 -17.68
CA SER A 56 3.17 -1.79 -19.13
C SER A 56 2.06 -2.62 -19.74
N CYS A 57 1.32 -3.38 -18.93
CA CYS A 57 0.17 -4.14 -19.41
C CYS A 57 -1.00 -3.22 -19.81
N PRO A 58 -1.96 -3.71 -20.61
CA PRO A 58 -3.13 -2.93 -21.01
C PRO A 58 -3.94 -2.37 -19.82
N ALA A 59 -3.94 -3.07 -18.67
CA ALA A 59 -4.58 -2.55 -17.46
C ALA A 59 -3.84 -1.34 -16.90
N ALA A 60 -2.50 -1.35 -16.86
CA ALA A 60 -1.69 -0.21 -16.43
C ALA A 60 -1.89 0.98 -17.37
N THR A 61 -1.91 0.75 -18.69
CA THR A 61 -2.21 1.82 -19.67
C THR A 61 -3.58 2.44 -19.42
N ARG A 62 -4.63 1.64 -19.20
CA ARG A 62 -5.96 2.15 -18.88
C ARG A 62 -5.99 2.94 -17.58
N TRP A 63 -5.25 2.49 -16.57
CA TRP A 63 -5.12 3.23 -15.32
C TRP A 63 -4.49 4.60 -15.57
N HIS A 64 -3.37 4.67 -16.31
CA HIS A 64 -2.69 5.93 -16.64
C HIS A 64 -3.60 6.87 -17.43
N SER A 65 -4.28 6.40 -18.48
CA SER A 65 -5.20 7.25 -19.24
C SER A 65 -6.35 7.79 -18.38
N ARG A 66 -6.86 6.99 -17.44
CA ARG A 66 -7.89 7.46 -16.50
C ARG A 66 -7.34 8.47 -15.49
N THR A 67 -6.09 8.30 -15.05
CA THR A 67 -5.39 9.31 -14.24
C THR A 67 -5.22 10.62 -15.01
N ASP A 68 -4.80 10.57 -16.28
CA ASP A 68 -4.68 11.76 -17.13
C ASP A 68 -6.02 12.49 -17.28
N TRP A 69 -7.12 11.74 -17.40
CA TRP A 69 -8.46 12.32 -17.40
C TRP A 69 -8.82 12.99 -16.06
N TYR A 70 -8.56 12.33 -14.92
CA TYR A 70 -8.81 12.93 -13.60
C TYR A 70 -8.01 14.21 -13.39
N LEU A 71 -6.76 14.23 -13.84
CA LEU A 71 -5.85 15.38 -13.72
C LEU A 71 -6.08 16.46 -14.79
N GLY A 72 -6.99 16.22 -15.76
CA GLY A 72 -7.32 17.16 -16.82
C GLY A 72 -6.29 17.26 -17.94
N TYR A 73 -5.37 16.29 -18.05
CA TYR A 73 -4.39 16.20 -19.13
C TYR A 73 -4.95 15.57 -20.40
N ASP A 74 -6.10 14.91 -20.32
CA ASP A 74 -6.77 14.30 -21.48
C ASP A 74 -7.78 15.27 -22.13
N PRO A 75 -7.44 15.90 -23.28
CA PRO A 75 -8.33 16.84 -23.95
C PRO A 75 -9.44 16.16 -24.76
N GLN A 76 -9.40 14.83 -24.94
CA GLN A 76 -10.34 14.09 -25.78
C GLN A 76 -11.57 13.60 -25.01
N ASN A 77 -11.47 13.55 -23.69
CA ASN A 77 -12.54 13.07 -22.82
C ASN A 77 -13.45 14.18 -22.30
N ARG A 78 -14.62 13.80 -21.78
CA ARG A 78 -15.56 14.73 -21.15
C ARG A 78 -14.88 15.41 -19.96
N GLY A 79 -14.73 16.73 -20.01
CA GLY A 79 -14.16 17.50 -18.91
C GLY A 79 -14.92 17.31 -17.60
N LEU A 80 -14.17 17.30 -16.50
CA LEU A 80 -14.72 17.32 -15.15
C LEU A 80 -15.48 18.63 -14.89
N THR A 81 -16.57 18.56 -14.15
CA THR A 81 -17.22 19.76 -13.59
C THR A 81 -16.32 20.42 -12.54
N ALA A 82 -16.54 21.71 -12.23
CA ALA A 82 -15.77 22.42 -11.21
C ALA A 82 -15.78 21.71 -9.84
N THR A 83 -16.93 21.19 -9.41
CA THR A 83 -17.03 20.42 -8.16
C THR A 83 -16.24 19.12 -8.20
N GLN A 84 -16.25 18.42 -9.33
CA GLN A 84 -15.43 17.20 -9.50
C GLN A 84 -13.94 17.52 -9.48
N GLN A 85 -13.51 18.64 -10.08
CA GLN A 85 -12.12 19.08 -10.03
C GLN A 85 -11.67 19.34 -8.58
N LEU A 86 -12.51 19.97 -7.75
CA LEU A 86 -12.21 20.17 -6.33
C LEU A 86 -12.07 18.85 -5.57
N ILE A 87 -12.91 17.84 -5.86
CA ILE A 87 -12.78 16.50 -5.28
C ILE A 87 -11.44 15.86 -5.65
N ILE A 88 -11.04 15.94 -6.93
CA ILE A 88 -9.76 15.38 -7.38
C ILE A 88 -8.59 16.14 -6.74
N ALA A 89 -8.67 17.47 -6.64
CA ALA A 89 -7.64 18.27 -5.99
C ALA A 89 -7.44 17.87 -4.52
N ASP A 90 -8.52 17.70 -3.75
CA ASP A 90 -8.45 17.20 -2.36
C ASP A 90 -7.78 15.82 -2.28
N ILE A 91 -8.18 14.88 -3.13
CA ILE A 91 -7.61 13.53 -3.15
C ILE A 91 -6.10 13.58 -3.46
N VAL A 92 -5.70 14.32 -4.49
CA VAL A 92 -4.29 14.43 -4.89
C VAL A 92 -3.45 15.12 -3.82
N GLU A 93 -3.98 16.17 -3.19
CA GLU A 93 -3.31 16.87 -2.09
C GLU A 93 -3.07 15.92 -0.90
N ARG A 94 -4.08 15.13 -0.52
CA ARG A 94 -3.95 14.14 0.55
C ARG A 94 -2.91 13.06 0.23
N ILE A 95 -2.90 12.56 -1.01
CA ILE A 95 -1.90 11.59 -1.45
C ILE A 95 -0.49 12.19 -1.43
N ALA A 96 -0.33 13.43 -1.91
CA ALA A 96 0.96 14.12 -1.90
C ALA A 96 1.47 14.34 -0.47
N ALA A 97 0.59 14.75 0.46
CA ALA A 97 0.92 14.91 1.87
C ALA A 97 1.35 13.58 2.51
N ALA A 98 0.58 12.52 2.29
CA ALA A 98 0.89 11.18 2.79
C ALA A 98 2.22 10.64 2.23
N ALA A 99 2.48 10.85 0.94
CA ALA A 99 3.74 10.46 0.31
C ALA A 99 4.94 11.27 0.82
N ALA A 100 4.74 12.55 1.16
CA ALA A 100 5.80 13.43 1.65
C ALA A 100 6.39 12.94 2.98
N VAL A 101 5.58 12.31 3.84
CA VAL A 101 6.05 11.72 5.12
C VAL A 101 7.19 10.72 4.89
N PHE A 102 7.15 9.97 3.79
CA PHE A 102 8.18 8.98 3.44
C PHE A 102 9.44 9.58 2.83
N ASN A 103 9.41 10.85 2.44
CA ASN A 103 10.57 11.60 1.95
C ASN A 103 11.20 12.46 3.06
N ASP A 104 10.50 12.64 4.19
CA ASP A 104 11.06 13.26 5.38
C ASP A 104 12.06 12.30 6.04
N HIS A 105 13.31 12.72 6.10
CA HIS A 105 14.39 11.91 6.66
C HIS A 105 14.32 11.81 8.19
N SER A 106 13.48 12.63 8.83
CA SER A 106 13.22 12.58 10.27
C SER A 106 12.07 11.63 10.64
N ALA A 107 11.27 11.19 9.66
CA ALA A 107 10.21 10.24 9.92
C ALA A 107 10.78 8.87 10.32
N ALA A 108 10.31 8.34 11.46
CA ALA A 108 10.62 6.98 11.87
C ALA A 108 9.86 6.00 10.95
N ILE A 109 10.57 5.47 9.95
CA ILE A 109 10.03 4.45 9.04
C ILE A 109 10.25 3.08 9.65
N ARG A 110 9.16 2.36 9.92
CA ARG A 110 9.17 1.05 10.57
C ARG A 110 8.57 -0.02 9.67
N PRO A 111 9.20 -1.20 9.53
CA PRO A 111 8.61 -2.32 8.82
C PRO A 111 7.49 -2.94 9.67
N ALA A 112 6.32 -3.16 9.06
CA ALA A 112 5.18 -3.78 9.75
C ALA A 112 4.39 -4.74 8.86
N GLN A 113 3.66 -5.64 9.49
CA GLN A 113 2.57 -6.42 8.88
C GLN A 113 1.24 -5.93 9.45
N PHE A 114 0.15 -6.07 8.71
CA PHE A 114 -1.18 -5.87 9.31
C PHE A 114 -1.52 -7.05 10.20
N ARG A 115 -2.21 -6.82 11.32
CA ARG A 115 -2.61 -7.91 12.22
C ARG A 115 -3.71 -8.80 11.65
N ASP A 116 -4.55 -8.24 10.78
CA ASP A 116 -5.58 -8.97 10.05
C ASP A 116 -5.08 -9.50 8.69
N GLN A 117 -3.78 -9.40 8.44
CA GLN A 117 -3.16 -9.91 7.23
C GLN A 117 -3.40 -11.42 7.11
N GLY A 118 -3.82 -11.87 5.93
CA GLY A 118 -4.11 -13.28 5.67
C GLY A 118 -2.89 -14.16 5.89
N ALA A 119 -3.09 -15.42 6.29
CA ALA A 119 -1.99 -16.33 6.62
C ALA A 119 -1.00 -16.57 5.46
N ASP A 120 -1.47 -16.44 4.21
CA ASP A 120 -0.66 -16.58 2.99
C ASP A 120 -0.12 -15.25 2.46
N ASP A 121 -0.46 -14.14 3.12
CA ASP A 121 0.03 -12.81 2.78
C ASP A 121 1.26 -12.50 3.63
N ASP A 122 2.44 -12.58 3.02
CA ASP A 122 3.74 -12.35 3.67
C ASP A 122 4.26 -10.91 3.48
N ARG A 123 3.42 -10.00 2.95
CA ARG A 123 3.82 -8.62 2.64
C ARG A 123 4.30 -7.88 3.88
N ILE A 124 5.44 -7.21 3.74
CA ILE A 124 5.97 -6.29 4.73
C ILE A 124 5.80 -4.87 4.20
N TRP A 125 5.18 -4.02 5.01
CA TRP A 125 4.87 -2.65 4.67
C TRP A 125 5.86 -1.69 5.32
N ALA A 126 6.25 -0.65 4.59
CA ALA A 126 6.93 0.50 5.18
C ALA A 126 5.87 1.43 5.79
N THR A 127 5.96 1.65 7.09
CA THR A 127 5.03 2.50 7.84
C THR A 127 5.75 3.71 8.41
N ALA A 128 5.12 4.88 8.39
CA ALA A 128 5.67 6.10 8.94
C ALA A 128 4.79 6.59 10.08
N ALA A 129 5.39 6.85 11.24
CA ALA A 129 4.67 7.44 12.36
C ALA A 129 4.28 8.89 12.05
N LEU A 130 3.03 9.25 12.34
CA LEU A 130 2.51 10.60 12.23
C LEU A 130 2.50 11.28 13.62
N PRO A 131 2.48 12.63 13.69
CA PRO A 131 2.47 13.36 14.96
C PRO A 131 1.26 13.08 15.86
N ASP A 132 0.16 12.58 15.28
CA ASP A 132 -1.07 12.21 16.00
C ASP A 132 -1.03 10.79 16.59
N GLY A 133 0.09 10.07 16.42
CA GLY A 133 0.27 8.70 16.89
C GLY A 133 -0.27 7.62 15.94
N ARG A 134 -0.87 8.02 14.81
CA ARG A 134 -1.27 7.08 13.74
C ARG A 134 -0.10 6.77 12.82
N TYR A 135 -0.29 5.77 11.96
CA TYR A 135 0.70 5.35 10.98
C TYR A 135 0.20 5.52 9.57
N GLN A 136 1.04 6.12 8.72
CA GLN A 136 0.86 6.11 7.28
C GLN A 136 1.51 4.84 6.71
N VAL A 137 0.84 4.14 5.81
CA VAL A 137 1.38 2.97 5.11
C VAL A 137 1.79 3.35 3.68
N ARG A 138 3.00 2.97 3.26
CA ARG A 138 3.48 3.25 1.91
C ARG A 138 2.68 2.44 0.91
N GLY A 139 1.95 3.12 0.03
CA GLY A 139 1.10 2.50 -0.99
C GLY A 139 -0.40 2.58 -0.68
N ASP A 140 -0.79 2.83 0.58
CA ASP A 140 -2.15 3.22 0.94
C ASP A 140 -2.14 4.64 1.52
N TYR A 141 -2.28 5.63 0.65
CA TYR A 141 -2.12 7.04 0.98
C TYR A 141 -3.43 7.74 1.39
N LEU A 142 -4.56 7.03 1.38
CA LEU A 142 -5.86 7.59 1.76
C LEU A 142 -6.33 7.16 3.15
N HIS A 143 -5.63 6.21 3.76
CA HIS A 143 -5.91 5.71 5.10
C HIS A 143 -4.69 5.90 6.01
N THR A 144 -4.98 5.96 7.31
CA THR A 144 -3.99 5.90 8.38
C THR A 144 -4.45 4.88 9.40
N TYR A 145 -3.51 4.25 10.09
CA TYR A 145 -3.77 3.08 10.91
C TYR A 145 -3.40 3.34 12.36
N ASP A 146 -4.12 2.70 13.27
CA ASP A 146 -3.73 2.67 14.67
C ASP A 146 -2.53 1.73 14.85
N PRO A 147 -1.67 1.97 15.86
CA PRO A 147 -0.56 1.06 16.14
C PRO A 147 -1.05 -0.37 16.43
N ASP A 148 -2.27 -0.52 16.95
CA ASP A 148 -2.89 -1.82 17.23
C ASP A 148 -3.31 -2.57 15.96
N ASP A 149 -3.46 -1.90 14.82
CA ASP A 149 -3.71 -2.56 13.52
C ASP A 149 -2.44 -3.19 12.94
N LEU A 150 -1.27 -2.83 13.48
CA LEU A 150 0.03 -3.15 12.93
C LEU A 150 0.84 -4.02 13.88
N GLU A 151 1.67 -4.87 13.28
CA GLU A 151 2.69 -5.62 13.97
C GLU A 151 4.07 -5.23 13.43
N PHE A 152 4.84 -4.52 14.26
CA PHE A 152 6.14 -3.99 13.88
C PHE A 152 7.23 -5.08 13.99
N LEU A 153 7.99 -5.25 12.92
CA LEU A 153 8.96 -6.35 12.79
C LEU A 153 10.33 -6.03 13.40
N ASP A 154 10.63 -4.74 13.61
CA ASP A 154 11.81 -4.29 14.33
C ASP A 154 11.73 -4.65 15.83
N ASP A 155 10.53 -4.57 16.42
CA ASP A 155 10.28 -5.01 17.81
C ASP A 155 10.43 -6.54 17.95
N ARG A 156 9.93 -7.31 16.99
CA ARG A 156 10.12 -8.78 16.95
C ARG A 156 11.60 -9.15 16.91
N SER A 157 12.37 -8.51 16.02
CA SER A 157 13.80 -8.79 15.86
C SER A 157 14.60 -8.48 17.13
N ALA A 158 14.26 -7.41 17.83
CA ALA A 158 14.87 -7.06 19.11
C ALA A 158 14.54 -8.08 20.21
N ASN A 159 13.29 -8.55 20.26
CA ASN A 159 12.86 -9.59 21.21
C ASN A 159 13.51 -10.95 20.93
N ASP A 160 13.61 -11.36 19.66
CA ASP A 160 14.26 -12.62 19.26
C ASP A 160 15.75 -12.61 19.58
N LEU A 161 16.45 -11.50 19.31
CA LEU A 161 17.85 -11.33 19.67
C LEU A 161 18.02 -11.35 21.21
N THR A 162 17.12 -10.71 21.94
CA THR A 162 17.15 -10.68 23.40
C THR A 162 16.94 -12.08 23.97
N ALA A 163 15.97 -12.83 23.47
CA ALA A 163 15.72 -14.23 23.86
C ALA A 163 16.92 -15.13 23.53
N LEU A 164 17.53 -14.97 22.35
CA LEU A 164 18.76 -15.67 21.96
C LEU A 164 19.92 -15.36 22.92
N LEU A 165 20.08 -14.10 23.31
CA LEU A 165 21.13 -13.69 24.25
C LEU A 165 20.88 -14.25 25.65
N TYR A 166 19.62 -14.28 26.12
CA TYR A 166 19.26 -14.93 27.40
C TYR A 166 19.59 -16.42 27.40
N ASP A 167 19.23 -17.14 26.32
CA ASP A 167 19.55 -18.55 26.14
C ASP A 167 21.07 -18.79 26.10
N LEU A 168 21.81 -18.00 25.31
CA LEU A 168 23.25 -18.12 25.18
C LEU A 168 24.00 -17.81 26.49
N LEU A 169 23.47 -16.87 27.29
CA LEU A 169 24.06 -16.49 28.57
C LEU A 169 23.59 -17.38 29.73
N GLY A 170 22.66 -18.31 29.50
CA GLY A 170 22.10 -19.19 30.53
C GLY A 170 21.35 -18.42 31.61
N VAL A 171 20.80 -17.25 31.27
CA VAL A 171 20.03 -16.41 32.19
C VAL A 171 18.56 -16.68 31.91
N ASP A 172 17.87 -17.34 32.83
CA ASP A 172 16.42 -17.55 32.73
C ASP A 172 15.73 -16.20 32.53
N ALA A 173 14.92 -16.11 31.46
CA ALA A 173 14.15 -14.91 31.16
C ALA A 173 13.28 -14.55 32.38
N VAL A 174 13.55 -13.39 32.98
CA VAL A 174 12.75 -12.89 34.09
C VAL A 174 11.33 -12.67 33.57
N PRO A 175 10.28 -13.24 34.19
CA PRO A 175 8.92 -12.99 33.76
C PRO A 175 8.58 -11.51 33.96
N SER A 176 8.33 -10.82 32.85
CA SER A 176 7.76 -9.47 32.82
C SER A 176 6.45 -9.48 33.62
N SER A 177 6.50 -8.94 34.82
CA SER A 177 5.33 -8.78 35.69
C SER A 177 4.88 -7.33 35.62
N GLY A 178 3.65 -7.10 35.14
CA GLY A 178 2.89 -5.85 35.35
C GLY A 178 2.84 -4.91 34.16
#